data_AF-A0A919RVU7-F1
#
_entry.id   AF-A0A919RVU7-F1
#
_cell.length_a   1.000
_cell.length_b   1.000
_cell.length_c   1.000
_cell.angle_alpha   90.00
_cell.angle_beta   90.00
_cell.angle_gamma   90.00
#
_symmetry.space_group_name_H-M   'P 1'
#
loop_
_entity.id
_entity.type
_entity.pdbx_description
1 polymer ?
#
loop_
_entity_poly.entity_id
_entity_poly.type
_entity_poly.pdbx_seq_one_letter_code
_entity_poly.pdbx_strand_id
1 'polypeptide(L)'
;MEGEPLPSYIKKRGLTQKLAKNIIDLVEEFKRLGFTKIDIMAKHIFVDNQQNIMVIDPRKTYTTNYPYPTRIVRTLKKLNLFDDFLKILSNYKPHLISFWTKKD
;
A
#
# COMPACT_ATOMS: atom_id res chain seq x y z
N MET A 1 2.08 20.85 1.05
CA MET A 1 1.27 19.62 0.94
C MET A 1 0.87 19.20 2.34
N GLU A 2 -0.42 19.17 2.64
CA GLU A 2 -0.93 18.62 3.90
C GLU A 2 -1.21 17.13 3.71
N GLY A 3 -0.43 16.30 4.37
CA GLY A 3 -0.61 14.85 4.35
C GLY A 3 0.23 14.23 5.45
N GLU A 4 -0.28 13.16 6.04
CA GLU A 4 0.44 12.42 7.09
C GLU A 4 1.01 11.12 6.49
N PRO A 5 2.23 10.70 6.87
CA PRO A 5 2.76 9.41 6.46
C PRO A 5 1.78 8.26 6.79
N LEU A 6 1.58 7.34 5.86
CA LEU A 6 0.58 6.26 5.95
C LEU A 6 0.59 5.52 7.30
N PRO A 7 1.75 5.11 7.87
CA PRO A 7 1.75 4.45 9.18
C PRO A 7 1.20 5.32 10.31
N SER A 8 1.50 6.63 10.28
CA SER A 8 1.05 7.57 11.30
C SER A 8 -0.43 7.89 11.15
N TYR A 9 -0.91 8.05 9.91
CA TYR A 9 -2.33 8.23 9.61
C TYR A 9 -3.16 7.02 10.11
N ILE A 10 -2.76 5.80 9.74
CA ILE A 10 -3.47 4.58 10.14
C ILE A 10 -3.49 4.43 11.67
N LYS A 11 -2.39 4.74 12.36
CA LYS A 11 -2.34 4.68 13.83
C LYS A 11 -3.34 5.63 14.50
N LYS A 12 -3.59 6.80 13.92
CA LYS A 12 -4.49 7.81 14.49
C LYS A 12 -5.95 7.60 14.09
N ARG A 13 -6.21 7.13 12.88
CA ARG A 13 -7.55 7.15 12.26
C ARG A 13 -8.05 5.78 11.79
N GLY A 14 -7.23 4.74 11.89
CA GLY A 14 -7.54 3.40 11.43
C GLY A 14 -7.40 3.22 9.91
N LEU A 15 -7.61 1.98 9.47
CA LEU A 15 -7.67 1.61 8.06
C LEU A 15 -9.14 1.54 7.62
N THR A 16 -9.61 2.55 6.90
CA THR A 16 -10.94 2.54 6.31
C THR A 16 -10.98 1.74 5.01
N GLN A 17 -12.17 1.39 4.56
CA GLN A 17 -12.36 0.75 3.26
C GLN A 17 -11.83 1.59 2.10
N LYS A 18 -12.06 2.92 2.12
CA LYS A 18 -11.55 3.84 1.09
C LYS A 18 -10.02 3.87 1.09
N LEU A 19 -9.39 3.99 2.26
CA LEU A 19 -7.93 4.00 2.34
C LEU A 19 -7.32 2.67 1.86
N ALA A 20 -7.91 1.53 2.25
CA ALA A 20 -7.45 0.23 1.78
C ALA A 20 -7.54 0.09 0.25
N LYS A 21 -8.65 0.53 -0.36
CA LYS A 21 -8.81 0.54 -1.83
C LYS A 21 -7.75 1.41 -2.51
N ASN A 22 -7.51 2.61 -1.98
CA ASN A 22 -6.48 3.50 -2.52
C ASN A 22 -5.06 2.88 -2.43
N ILE A 23 -4.74 2.14 -1.35
CA ILE A 23 -3.47 1.40 -1.24
C ILE A 23 -3.38 0.29 -2.30
N ILE A 24 -4.48 -0.44 -2.53
CA ILE A 24 -4.54 -1.50 -3.54
C ILE A 24 -4.30 -0.92 -4.94
N ASP A 25 -5.01 0.15 -5.27
CA ASP A 25 -4.94 0.81 -6.57
C ASP A 25 -3.55 1.41 -6.83
N LEU A 26 -2.90 1.99 -5.81
CA LEU A 26 -1.54 2.48 -5.93
C LEU A 26 -0.54 1.39 -6.33
N VAL A 27 -0.62 0.22 -5.68
CA VAL A 27 0.31 -0.88 -5.93
C VAL A 27 0.06 -1.50 -7.31
N GLU A 28 -1.19 -1.61 -7.73
CA GLU A 28 -1.52 -2.07 -9.07
C GLU A 28 -1.07 -1.07 -10.15
N GLU A 29 -1.19 0.23 -9.89
CA GLU A 29 -0.73 1.28 -10.79
C GLU A 29 0.79 1.22 -11.00
N PHE A 30 1.57 0.97 -9.96
CA PHE A 30 3.01 0.73 -10.11
C PHE A 30 3.34 -0.47 -11.00
N LYS A 31 2.56 -1.55 -10.89
CA LYS A 31 2.72 -2.71 -11.80
C LYS A 31 2.39 -2.33 -13.23
N ARG A 32 1.27 -1.63 -13.43
CA ARG A 32 0.81 -1.17 -14.75
C ARG A 32 1.84 -0.27 -15.43
N LEU A 33 2.50 0.59 -14.66
CA LEU A 33 3.54 1.50 -15.14
C LEU A 33 4.92 0.85 -15.29
N GLY A 34 5.07 -0.45 -15.00
CA GLY A 34 6.33 -1.18 -15.20
C GLY A 34 7.41 -0.89 -14.14
N PHE A 35 7.02 -0.41 -12.95
CA PHE A 35 7.96 -0.21 -11.85
C PHE A 35 8.48 -1.57 -11.38
N THR A 36 9.80 -1.77 -11.41
CA THR A 36 10.41 -3.01 -10.89
C THR A 36 10.45 -3.02 -9.36
N LYS A 37 10.36 -1.84 -8.74
CA LYS A 37 10.36 -1.63 -7.29
C LYS A 37 8.96 -1.26 -6.80
N ILE A 38 8.19 -2.28 -6.47
CA ILE A 38 6.85 -2.17 -5.88
C ILE A 38 6.93 -2.01 -4.35
N ASP A 39 8.02 -2.47 -3.72
CA ASP A 39 8.28 -2.33 -2.28
C ASP A 39 8.64 -0.89 -1.85
N ILE A 40 7.72 0.04 -2.08
CA ILE A 40 7.83 1.41 -1.58
C ILE A 40 7.72 1.42 -0.05
N MET A 41 8.54 2.26 0.60
CA MET A 41 8.42 2.41 2.04
C MET A 41 7.11 3.14 2.34
N ALA A 42 6.30 2.61 3.26
CA ALA A 42 5.04 3.23 3.68
C ALA A 42 5.21 4.68 4.19
N LYS A 43 6.41 5.06 4.65
CA LYS A 43 6.74 6.45 5.04
C LYS A 43 6.85 7.44 3.87
N HIS A 44 6.95 6.95 2.63
CA HIS A 44 6.92 7.76 1.41
C HIS A 44 5.50 7.86 0.82
N ILE A 45 4.53 7.20 1.45
CA ILE A 45 3.10 7.28 1.14
C ILE A 45 2.48 8.28 2.11
N PHE A 46 1.88 9.34 1.60
CA PHE A 46 1.20 10.35 2.37
C PHE A 46 -0.30 10.26 2.13
N VAL A 47 -1.06 10.46 3.19
CA VAL A 47 -2.52 10.40 3.19
C VAL A 47 -3.06 11.75 3.62
N ASP A 48 -3.93 12.35 2.81
CA ASP A 48 -4.61 13.59 3.18
C ASP A 48 -5.87 13.33 4.03
N ASN A 49 -6.54 14.39 4.48
CA ASN A 49 -7.77 14.28 5.27
C ASN A 49 -8.93 13.59 4.53
N GLN A 50 -8.89 13.56 3.20
CA GLN A 50 -9.88 12.91 2.34
C GLN A 50 -9.48 11.46 2.00
N GLN A 51 -8.37 10.96 2.57
CA GLN A 51 -7.79 9.64 2.32
C GLN A 51 -7.21 9.45 0.93
N ASN A 52 -6.96 10.52 0.18
CA ASN A 52 -6.22 10.45 -1.08
C ASN A 52 -4.75 10.15 -0.78
N ILE A 53 -4.12 9.37 -1.66
CA ILE A 53 -2.73 8.94 -1.50
C ILE A 53 -1.81 9.73 -2.43
N MET A 54 -0.72 10.26 -1.87
CA MET A 54 0.39 10.84 -2.62
C MET A 54 1.67 10.05 -2.33
N VAL A 55 2.48 9.80 -3.35
CA VAL A 55 3.79 9.15 -3.17
C VAL A 55 4.90 10.13 -3.49
N ILE A 56 5.85 10.27 -2.56
CA ILE A 56 7.09 11.02 -2.81
C ILE A 56 8.07 10.09 -3.53
N ASP A 57 8.62 10.57 -4.66
CA ASP A 57 9.43 9.81 -5.60
C ASP A 57 10.50 8.93 -4.91
N PRO A 58 10.35 7.58 -4.99
CA PRO A 58 11.39 6.69 -4.53
C PRO A 58 12.50 6.63 -5.59
N ARG A 59 13.68 7.18 -5.27
CA ARG A 59 14.91 6.99 -6.08
C ARG A 59 15.12 5.50 -6.45
N LYS A 60 15.57 5.25 -7.70
CA LYS A 60 15.91 3.92 -8.27
C LYS A 60 14.71 2.94 -8.35
N THR A 61 13.63 3.36 -9.00
CA THR A 61 12.39 2.57 -9.15
C THR A 61 12.39 1.52 -10.27
N TYR A 62 13.30 1.63 -11.23
CA TYR A 62 13.38 0.75 -12.42
C TYR A 62 14.60 -0.18 -12.46
N THR A 63 15.57 0.00 -11.54
CA THR A 63 16.86 -0.71 -11.57
C THR A 63 16.97 -1.80 -10.52
N THR A 64 15.98 -1.94 -9.63
CA THR A 64 16.03 -2.90 -8.52
C THR A 64 14.70 -3.66 -8.47
N ASN A 65 14.79 -5.00 -8.47
CA ASN A 65 13.62 -5.87 -8.56
C ASN A 65 13.09 -6.22 -7.17
N TYR A 66 11.99 -5.56 -6.77
CA TYR A 66 11.21 -5.88 -5.58
C TYR A 66 9.73 -5.89 -5.97
N PRO A 67 9.24 -7.01 -6.55
CA PRO A 67 7.94 -7.05 -7.20
C PRO A 67 6.77 -7.23 -6.21
N TYR A 68 7.02 -7.21 -4.91
CA TYR A 68 6.04 -7.45 -3.86
C TYR A 68 6.07 -6.33 -2.80
N PRO A 69 4.92 -5.78 -2.35
CA PRO A 69 4.86 -4.68 -1.40
C PRO A 69 5.13 -5.10 0.06
N THR A 70 6.27 -5.77 0.32
CA THR A 70 6.63 -6.34 1.63
C THR A 70 6.50 -5.32 2.77
N ARG A 71 6.90 -4.06 2.59
CA ARG A 71 6.86 -3.01 3.62
C ARG A 71 5.46 -2.55 3.97
N ILE A 72 4.54 -2.51 3.00
CA ILE A 72 3.13 -2.22 3.25
C ILE A 72 2.53 -3.37 4.04
N VAL A 73 2.74 -4.61 3.59
CA VAL A 73 2.25 -5.81 4.27
C VAL A 73 2.79 -5.90 5.70
N ARG A 74 4.09 -5.68 5.92
CA ARG A 74 4.69 -5.66 7.26
C ARG A 74 4.11 -4.56 8.15
N THR A 75 3.82 -3.38 7.59
CA THR A 75 3.16 -2.29 8.35
C THR A 75 1.77 -2.73 8.80
N LEU A 76 0.95 -3.28 7.90
CA LEU A 76 -0.41 -3.72 8.22
C LEU A 76 -0.42 -4.86 9.24
N LYS A 77 0.49 -5.83 9.11
CA LYS A 77 0.65 -6.92 10.10
C LYS A 77 1.05 -6.40 11.47
N LYS A 78 2.01 -5.47 11.55
CA LYS A 78 2.42 -4.83 12.81
C LYS A 78 1.31 -4.05 13.50
N LEU A 79 0.32 -3.59 12.73
CA LEU A 79 -0.85 -2.87 13.23
C LEU A 79 -2.06 -3.79 13.46
N ASN A 80 -1.94 -5.11 13.25
CA ASN A 80 -3.04 -6.09 13.30
C ASN A 80 -4.19 -5.77 12.32
N LEU A 81 -3.90 -5.14 11.18
CA LEU A 81 -4.90 -4.71 10.20
C LEU A 81 -4.86 -5.53 8.89
N PHE A 82 -3.97 -6.53 8.81
CA PHE A 82 -3.76 -7.26 7.57
C PHE A 82 -4.97 -8.13 7.19
N ASP A 83 -5.63 -8.77 8.15
CA ASP A 83 -6.81 -9.59 7.85
C ASP A 83 -8.00 -8.74 7.39
N ASP A 84 -8.21 -7.56 8.00
CA ASP A 84 -9.25 -6.63 7.57
C ASP A 84 -8.95 -6.04 6.19
N PHE A 85 -7.67 -5.75 5.90
CA PHE A 85 -7.23 -5.38 4.56
C PHE A 85 -7.54 -6.49 3.55
N LEU A 86 -7.26 -7.76 3.86
CA LEU A 86 -7.56 -8.89 2.98
C LEU A 86 -9.06 -9.07 2.74
N LYS A 87 -9.92 -8.85 3.76
CA LYS A 87 -11.38 -8.85 3.57
C LYS A 87 -11.81 -7.79 2.56
N ILE A 88 -11.26 -6.58 2.67
CA ILE A 88 -11.55 -5.49 1.72
C ILE A 88 -11.04 -5.82 0.32
N LEU A 89 -9.83 -6.38 0.22
CA LEU A 89 -9.23 -6.82 -1.04
C LEU A 89 -10.07 -7.89 -1.74
N SER A 90 -10.52 -8.91 -1.02
CA SER A 90 -11.38 -9.98 -1.55
C SER A 90 -12.68 -9.45 -2.14
N ASN A 91 -13.26 -8.41 -1.52
CA ASN A 91 -14.49 -7.79 -2.01
C ASN A 91 -14.24 -6.80 -3.16
N TYR A 92 -13.07 -6.18 -3.24
CA TYR A 92 -12.77 -5.13 -4.22
C TYR A 92 -12.08 -5.65 -5.48
N LYS A 93 -10.99 -6.42 -5.32
CA LYS A 93 -10.16 -6.98 -6.40
C LYS A 93 -9.67 -8.38 -6.02
N PRO A 94 -10.56 -9.39 -5.98
CA PRO A 94 -10.24 -10.74 -5.49
C PRO A 94 -9.09 -11.42 -6.26
N HIS A 95 -8.93 -11.12 -7.55
CA HIS A 95 -7.85 -11.66 -8.39
C HIS A 95 -6.44 -11.28 -7.90
N LEU A 96 -6.32 -10.25 -7.04
CA LEU A 96 -5.05 -9.84 -6.45
C LEU A 96 -4.73 -10.58 -5.13
N ILE A 97 -5.61 -11.40 -4.58
CA ILE A 97 -5.38 -12.08 -3.29
C ILE A 97 -4.07 -12.89 -3.30
N SER A 98 -3.83 -13.66 -4.35
CA SER A 98 -2.59 -14.44 -4.51
C SER A 98 -1.34 -13.56 -4.51
N PHE A 99 -1.43 -12.37 -5.10
CA PHE A 99 -0.33 -11.41 -5.12
C PHE A 99 -0.04 -10.84 -3.73
N TRP A 100 -1.08 -10.47 -2.96
CA TRP A 100 -0.93 -9.88 -1.62
C TRP A 100 -0.64 -10.89 -0.51
N THR A 101 -0.86 -12.18 -0.76
CA THR A 101 -0.65 -13.27 0.21
C THR A 101 0.55 -14.14 -0.11
N LYS A 102 1.27 -13.84 -1.20
CA LYS A 102 2.49 -14.57 -1.58
C LYS A 102 3.46 -14.56 -0.39
N LYS A 103 3.82 -15.76 0.07
CA LYS A 103 4.89 -15.93 1.07
C LYS A 103 6.21 -15.63 0.37
N ASP A 104 6.98 -14.71 0.96
CA ASP A 104 8.43 -14.61 0.73
C ASP A 104 9.12 -15.88 1.24
#